data_AF-A0A2X2T500-F1
#
_entry.id   AF-A0A2X2T500-F1
#
_cell.length_a   1.000
_cell.length_b   1.000
_cell.length_c   1.000
_cell.angle_alpha   90.00
_cell.angle_beta   90.00
_cell.angle_gamma   90.00
#
_symmetry.space_group_name_H-M   'P 1'
#
loop_
_entity.id
_entity.type
_entity.pdbx_description
1 polymer ?
#
loop_
_entity_poly.entity_id
_entity_poly.type
_entity_poly.pdbx_seq_one_letter_code
_entity_poly.pdbx_strand_id
1 'polypeptide(L)' 'METVANFIHGECVAGEGQRVQAIFNPATGAQIRQVAMSTARQTEQAIAAAQQAFPGWARQSPLKRAA' A
#
# COMPACT_ATOMS: atom_id res chain seq x y z
N MET A 1 14.98 4.64 11.90
CA MET A 1 14.06 3.49 11.74
C MET A 1 13.27 3.72 10.46
N GLU A 2 13.32 2.80 9.50
CA GLU A 2 12.63 2.96 8.20
C GLU A 2 11.13 2.68 8.36
N THR A 3 10.28 3.58 7.85
CA THR A 3 8.82 3.40 7.81
C THR A 3 8.39 2.91 6.43
N VAL A 4 7.65 1.80 6.40
CA VAL A 4 7.05 1.28 5.17
C VAL A 4 5.99 2.25 4.66
N ALA A 5 6.13 2.68 3.41
CA ALA A 5 5.17 3.53 2.71
C ALA A 5 3.99 2.72 2.16
N ASN A 6 2.85 3.39 1.98
CA ASN A 6 1.75 2.88 1.18
C ASN A 6 2.08 3.00 -0.31
N PHE A 7 1.40 2.22 -1.15
CA PHE A 7 1.48 2.37 -2.60
C PHE A 7 0.07 2.61 -3.15
N ILE A 8 -0.19 3.82 -3.63
CA ILE A 8 -1.51 4.27 -4.05
C ILE A 8 -1.36 4.97 -5.40
N HIS A 9 -2.21 4.61 -6.36
CA HIS A 9 -2.24 5.21 -7.70
C HIS A 9 -0.89 5.19 -8.45
N GLY A 10 -0.09 4.13 -8.26
CA GLY A 10 1.21 4.00 -8.93
C GLY A 10 2.38 4.71 -8.24
N GLU A 11 2.16 5.27 -7.05
CA GLU A 11 3.17 6.05 -6.33
C GLU A 11 3.36 5.58 -4.87
N CYS A 12 4.57 5.76 -4.35
CA CYS A 12 4.87 5.57 -2.93
C CYS A 12 4.35 6.77 -2.12
N VAL A 13 3.37 6.53 -1.26
CA VAL A 13 2.74 7.55 -0.41
C VAL A 13 3.11 7.29 1.04
N ALA A 14 3.63 8.31 1.73
CA ALA A 14 3.91 8.20 3.16
C ALA A 14 2.61 7.87 3.94
N GLY A 15 2.70 6.95 4.91
CA GLY A 15 1.57 6.67 5.78
C GLY A 15 1.24 7.88 6.66
N GLU A 16 -0.04 8.23 6.76
CA GLU A 16 -0.53 9.38 7.53
C GLU A 16 -1.05 9.00 8.91
N GLY A 17 -1.08 7.70 9.20
CA GLY A 17 -1.51 7.18 10.49
C GLY A 17 -0.60 7.59 11.63
N GLN A 18 -1.20 8.05 12.73
CA GLN A 18 -0.48 8.30 13.98
C GLN A 18 -0.03 7.01 14.67
N ARG A 19 -0.74 5.89 14.45
CA ARG A 19 -0.36 4.58 15.00
C ARG A 19 0.71 3.95 14.12
N VAL A 20 1.87 3.68 14.68
CA VAL A 20 2.94 2.90 14.05
C VAL A 20 3.07 1.53 14.72
N GLN A 21 3.41 0.51 13.93
CA GLN A 21 3.64 -0.85 14.41
C GLN A 21 5.04 -1.31 14.00
N ALA A 22 5.79 -1.86 14.96
CA ALA A 22 7.12 -2.40 14.70
C ALA A 22 7.05 -3.70 13.88
N ILE A 23 8.03 -3.87 12.99
CA ILE A 23 8.25 -5.10 12.23
C ILE A 23 9.52 -5.75 12.77
N PHE A 24 9.42 -7.01 13.17
CA PHE A 24 10.50 -7.74 13.81
C PHE A 24 11.07 -8.83 12.91
N ASN A 25 12.36 -9.08 13.05
CA ASN A 25 12.98 -10.30 12.52
C ASN A 25 12.57 -11.49 13.42
N PRO A 26 11.87 -12.51 12.89
CA PRO A 26 11.40 -13.63 13.69
C PRO A 26 12.52 -14.52 14.24
N ALA A 27 13.71 -14.51 13.64
CA ALA A 27 14.85 -15.32 14.09
C ALA A 27 15.63 -14.67 15.24
N THR A 28 15.60 -13.34 15.35
CA THR A 28 16.41 -12.61 16.35
C THR A 28 15.60 -11.77 17.32
N GLY A 29 14.31 -11.54 17.06
CA GLY A 29 13.46 -10.63 17.81
C GLY A 29 13.80 -9.15 17.63
N ALA A 30 14.80 -8.81 16.82
CA ALA A 30 15.20 -7.42 16.61
C ALA A 30 14.18 -6.67 15.72
N GLN A 31 13.86 -5.43 16.08
CA GLN A 31 13.06 -4.56 15.20
C GLN A 31 13.86 -4.21 13.95
N ILE A 32 13.31 -4.52 12.79
CA ILE A 32 13.96 -4.26 11.49
C ILE A 32 13.35 -3.04 10.78
N ARG A 33 12.06 -2.78 10.98
CA ARG A 33 11.31 -1.67 10.34
C ARG A 33 10.12 -1.26 11.19
N GLN A 34 9.33 -0.31 10.70
CA GLN A 34 8.00 0.01 11.21
C GLN A 34 7.02 0.27 10.07
N VAL A 35 5.73 0.13 10.32
CA VAL A 35 4.65 0.44 9.39
C VAL A 35 3.67 1.41 10.04
N ALA A 36 3.31 2.47 9.33
CA ALA A 36 2.24 3.38 9.75
C ALA A 36 0.89 2.78 9.36
N MET A 37 -0.06 2.76 10.29
CA MET A 37 -1.40 2.23 10.05
C MET A 37 -2.22 3.24 9.25
N SER A 38 -2.60 2.90 8.02
CA SER A 38 -3.36 3.80 7.15
C SER A 38 -4.60 4.38 7.84
N THR A 39 -4.85 5.66 7.58
CA THR A 39 -6.08 6.33 8.04
C THR A 39 -7.26 5.92 7.16
N ALA A 40 -8.49 6.15 7.64
CA ALA A 40 -9.69 5.96 6.82
C ALA A 40 -9.62 6.75 5.51
N ARG A 41 -9.10 7.99 5.56
CA ARG A 41 -8.89 8.84 4.39
C ARG A 41 -7.93 8.22 3.37
N GLN A 42 -6.80 7.67 3.82
CA GLN A 42 -5.87 6.99 2.91
C GLN A 42 -6.48 5.73 2.29
N THR A 43 -7.30 5.00 3.04
CA THR A 43 -8.07 3.87 2.52
C THR A 43 -9.07 4.32 1.44
N GLU A 44 -9.80 5.41 1.67
CA GLU A 44 -10.71 6.00 0.69
C GLU A 44 -9.99 6.46 -0.58
N GLN A 45 -8.81 7.07 -0.45
CA GLN A 45 -7.96 7.44 -1.59
C GLN A 45 -7.53 6.22 -2.41
N ALA A 46 -7.13 5.14 -1.74
CA ALA A 46 -6.77 3.89 -2.41
C ALA A 46 -7.96 3.27 -3.16
N ILE A 47 -9.15 3.27 -2.53
CA ILE A 47 -10.40 2.80 -3.16
C ILE A 47 -10.74 3.65 -4.38
N ALA A 48 -10.70 4.99 -4.27
CA ALA A 48 -11.00 5.89 -5.37
C ALA A 48 -10.03 5.69 -6.55
N ALA A 49 -8.73 5.57 -6.28
CA ALA A 49 -7.72 5.29 -7.31
C ALA A 49 -7.97 3.94 -8.01
N ALA A 50 -8.31 2.90 -7.25
CA ALA A 50 -8.65 1.59 -7.81
C ALA A 50 -9.92 1.64 -8.67
N GLN A 51 -10.96 2.34 -8.20
CA GLN A 51 -12.22 2.54 -8.92
C GLN A 51 -12.00 3.27 -10.27
N GLN A 52 -11.12 4.28 -10.29
CA GLN A 52 -10.76 5.01 -11.51
C GLN A 52 -9.96 4.16 -12.49
N ALA A 53 -9.03 3.33 -12.00
CA ALA A 53 -8.21 2.45 -12.84
C ALA A 53 -9.01 1.27 -13.44
N PHE A 54 -10.04 0.81 -12.71
CA PHE A 54 -10.74 -0.43 -13.01
C PHE A 54 -11.32 -0.50 -14.44
N PRO A 55 -12.03 0.50 -14.99
CA PRO A 55 -12.58 0.40 -16.34
C PRO A 55 -11.49 0.22 -17.41
N GLY A 56 -10.33 0.89 -17.25
CA GLY A 56 -9.20 0.76 -18.17
C GLY A 56 -8.55 -0.61 -18.09
N TRP A 57 -8.37 -1.12 -16.87
CA TRP A 57 -7.82 -2.45 -16.60
C TRP A 57 -8.73 -3.59 -17.07
N ALA A 58 -10.02 -3.52 -16.72
CA ALA A 58 -11.01 -4.55 -17.05
C ALA A 58 -11.22 -4.71 -18.57
N ARG A 59 -11.11 -3.63 -19.33
CA ARG A 59 -11.19 -3.65 -20.80
C ARG A 59 -9.93 -4.17 -21.50
N GLN A 60 -8.80 -4.34 -20.80
CA GLN A 60 -7.61 -4.96 -21.42
C GLN A 60 -7.95 -6.40 -21.86
N SER A 61 -7.35 -6.90 -22.94
CA SER A 61 -7.53 -8.29 -23.33
C SER A 61 -6.96 -9.22 -22.25
N PRO A 62 -7.52 -10.43 -22.05
CA PRO A 62 -6.99 -11.39 -21.09
C PRO A 62 -5.50 -11.70 -21.34
N LEU A 63 -5.10 -11.85 -22.61
CA LEU A 63 -3.70 -12.08 -22.99
C LEU A 63 -2.77 -10.96 -22.47
N LYS A 64 -3.20 -9.69 -22.56
CA LYS A 64 -2.41 -8.54 -22.11
C LYS A 64 -2.35 -8.39 -20.59
N ARG A 65 -3.32 -8.96 -19.85
CA ARG A 65 -3.28 -8.97 -18.37
C ARG A 65 -2.49 -10.15 -17.79
N ALA A 66 -2.32 -11.22 -18.55
CA ALA A 66 -1.65 -12.45 -18.11
C ALA A 66 -0.15 -12.47 -18.42
N ALA A 67 0.30 -11.66 -19.38
CA ALA A 67 1.70 -11.43 -19.69
C ALA A 67 2.35 -10.48 -18.67
#